data_AF-A0A7J4EEE4-F1
#
_entry.id   AF-A0A7J4EEE4-F1
#
_cell.length_a   1.000
_cell.length_b   1.000
_cell.length_c   1.000
_cell.angle_alpha   90.00
_cell.angle_beta   90.00
_cell.angle_gamma   90.00
#
_symmetry.space_group_name_H-M   'P 1'
#
loop_
_entity.id
_entity.type
_entity.pdbx_description
1 polymer ?
#
loop_
_entity_poly.entity_id
_entity_poly.type
_entity_poly.pdbx_seq_one_letter_code
_entity_poly.pdbx_strand_id
1 'polypeptide(L)'
;MELITFIQDLAVVLIFAGIVSIIFSRLNQPAIFGYLVAGCLIGQHALKFVSDVETVSLFAELSVIFLIFSIGLEFNIKKLRKVGGVALFTGILVFKLSWILCCFRRIYNGCYRF
;
A
#
# COMPACT_ATOMS: atom_id res chain seq x y z
N MET A 1 -1.15 -0.07 -32.20
CA MET A 1 -2.34 0.43 -31.47
C MET A 1 -2.25 0.11 -29.97
N GLU A 2 -1.65 -1.02 -29.57
CA GLU A 2 -1.39 -1.42 -28.16
C GLU A 2 -0.72 -0.35 -27.26
N LEU A 3 0.25 0.43 -27.79
CA LEU A 3 0.92 1.45 -26.97
C LEU A 3 0.01 2.65 -26.64
N ILE A 4 -0.92 2.97 -27.55
CA ILE A 4 -1.82 4.13 -27.39
C ILE A 4 -2.87 3.81 -26.32
N THR A 5 -3.41 2.58 -26.33
CA THR A 5 -4.33 2.10 -25.30
C THR A 5 -3.67 2.03 -23.93
N PHE A 6 -2.41 1.58 -23.85
CA PHE A 6 -1.65 1.56 -22.59
C PHE A 6 -1.43 2.95 -21.99
N ILE A 7 -0.96 3.91 -22.80
CA ILE A 7 -0.75 5.30 -22.33
C ILE A 7 -2.07 5.93 -21.89
N GLN A 8 -3.16 5.65 -22.62
CA GLN A 8 -4.49 6.12 -22.26
C GLN A 8 -4.96 5.53 -20.93
N ASP A 9 -4.78 4.22 -20.70
CA ASP A 9 -5.15 3.55 -19.45
C ASP A 9 -4.37 4.13 -18.26
N LEU A 10 -3.06 4.32 -18.41
CA LEU A 10 -2.23 4.97 -17.38
C LEU A 10 -2.68 6.41 -17.10
N ALA A 11 -2.96 7.19 -18.14
CA ALA A 11 -3.42 8.56 -18.00
C ALA A 11 -4.76 8.62 -17.27
N VAL A 12 -5.71 7.75 -17.61
CA VAL A 12 -7.01 7.65 -16.93
C VAL A 12 -6.81 7.30 -15.46
N VAL A 13 -6.01 6.27 -15.15
CA VAL A 13 -5.74 5.87 -13.76
C VAL A 13 -5.09 7.00 -12.95
N LEU A 14 -4.11 7.71 -13.51
CA LEU A 14 -3.43 8.83 -12.85
C LEU A 14 -4.38 9.99 -12.58
N ILE A 15 -5.21 10.37 -13.57
CA ILE A 15 -6.17 11.48 -13.42
C ILE A 15 -7.21 11.12 -12.36
N PHE A 16 -7.78 9.93 -12.42
CA PHE A 16 -8.80 9.48 -11.47
C PHE A 16 -8.22 9.38 -10.05
N ALA A 17 -7.04 8.79 -9.90
CA ALA A 17 -6.34 8.70 -8.63
C ALA A 17 -6.01 10.08 -8.04
N GLY A 18 -5.61 11.04 -8.89
CA GLY A 18 -5.43 12.43 -8.51
C GLY A 18 -6.70 13.08 -7.98
N ILE A 19 -7.82 12.95 -8.70
CA ILE A 19 -9.11 13.52 -8.31
C ILE A 19 -9.58 12.94 -6.97
N VAL A 20 -9.59 11.61 -6.83
CA VAL A 20 -10.01 10.94 -5.59
C VAL A 20 -9.08 11.27 -4.43
N SER A 21 -7.75 11.33 -4.66
CA SER A 21 -6.78 11.71 -3.63
C SER A 21 -7.00 13.14 -3.14
N ILE A 22 -7.31 14.09 -4.04
CA ILE A 22 -7.65 15.47 -3.66
C ILE A 22 -8.92 15.52 -2.82
N ILE A 23 -9.95 14.75 -3.19
CA ILE A 23 -11.21 14.67 -2.44
C ILE A 23 -10.94 14.11 -1.03
N PHE A 24 -10.16 13.04 -0.91
CA PHE A 24 -9.81 12.43 0.38
C PHE A 24 -8.88 13.31 1.22
N SER A 25 -7.99 14.07 0.59
CA SER A 25 -7.14 15.05 1.26
C SER A 25 -7.97 16.17 1.90
N ARG A 26 -9.06 16.60 1.24
CA ARG A 26 -10.02 17.56 1.84
C ARG A 26 -10.75 16.99 3.05
N LEU A 27 -10.85 15.66 3.18
CA LEU A 27 -11.46 14.97 4.31
C LEU A 27 -10.48 14.73 5.48
N ASN A 28 -9.28 15.31 5.45
CA ASN A 28 -8.21 15.10 6.43
C ASN A 28 -7.76 13.63 6.57
N GLN A 29 -7.98 12.81 5.55
CA GLN A 29 -7.51 11.43 5.55
C GLN A 29 -6.12 11.33 4.88
N PRO A 30 -5.27 10.36 5.27
CA PRO A 30 -3.98 10.16 4.63
C PRO A 30 -4.17 9.91 3.14
N ALA A 31 -3.43 10.62 2.29
CA ALA A 31 -3.58 10.57 0.83
C ALA A 31 -3.49 9.14 0.25
N ILE A 32 -2.72 8.27 0.92
CA ILE A 32 -2.57 6.84 0.59
C ILE A 32 -3.95 6.15 0.50
N PHE A 33 -4.89 6.47 1.39
CA PHE A 33 -6.25 5.91 1.32
C PHE A 33 -6.99 6.33 0.05
N GLY A 34 -6.79 7.56 -0.42
CA GLY A 34 -7.39 8.05 -1.67
C GLY A 34 -6.90 7.26 -2.89
N TYR A 35 -5.60 6.98 -2.97
CA TYR A 35 -5.04 6.14 -4.04
C TYR A 35 -5.59 4.70 -4.01
N LEU A 36 -5.76 4.12 -2.82
CA LEU A 36 -6.32 2.76 -2.66
C LEU A 36 -7.79 2.69 -3.09
N VAL A 37 -8.61 3.66 -2.68
CA VAL A 37 -10.03 3.73 -3.07
C VAL A 37 -10.16 3.96 -4.56
N ALA A 38 -9.36 4.86 -5.15
CA ALA A 38 -9.34 5.08 -6.58
C ALA A 38 -9.02 3.80 -7.36
N GLY A 39 -7.98 3.06 -6.95
CA GLY A 39 -7.61 1.79 -7.57
C GLY A 39 -8.71 0.72 -7.43
N CYS A 40 -9.38 0.66 -6.28
CA CYS A 40 -10.52 -0.23 -6.06
C CYS A 40 -11.69 0.08 -7.00
N LEU A 41 -11.98 1.36 -7.24
CA LEU A 41 -13.05 1.80 -8.14
C LEU A 41 -12.74 1.54 -9.62
N ILE A 42 -11.50 1.77 -10.05
CA ILE A 42 -11.09 1.61 -11.45
C ILE A 42 -10.80 0.14 -11.80
N GLY A 43 -10.55 -0.69 -10.78
CA GLY A 43 -10.21 -2.09 -10.95
C GLY A 43 -11.27 -2.88 -11.74
N GLN A 44 -10.81 -3.99 -12.31
CA GLN A 44 -11.60 -4.95 -13.11
C GLN A 44 -12.93 -5.39 -12.46
N HIS A 45 -13.02 -5.37 -11.12
CA HIS A 45 -14.21 -5.77 -10.37
C HIS A 45 -15.32 -4.69 -10.35
N ALA A 46 -15.01 -3.44 -10.69
CA ALA A 46 -15.96 -2.33 -10.62
C ALA A 46 -16.25 -1.71 -12.00
N LEU A 47 -15.23 -1.31 -12.76
CA LEU A 47 -15.41 -0.49 -13.97
C LEU A 47 -14.89 -1.14 -15.27
N LYS A 48 -14.16 -2.27 -15.22
CA LYS A 48 -13.64 -3.01 -16.40
C LYS A 48 -12.87 -2.14 -17.42
N PHE A 49 -12.32 -1.00 -17.00
CA PHE A 49 -11.68 -0.05 -17.92
C PHE A 49 -10.24 -0.45 -18.31
N VAL A 50 -9.55 -1.30 -17.55
CA VAL A 50 -8.16 -1.71 -17.80
C VAL A 50 -8.12 -3.13 -18.32
N SER A 51 -7.62 -3.32 -19.55
CA SER A 51 -7.67 -4.60 -20.27
C SER A 51 -6.36 -5.40 -20.26
N ASP A 52 -5.25 -4.80 -19.82
CA ASP A 52 -3.93 -5.45 -19.83
C ASP A 52 -3.32 -5.55 -18.43
N VAL A 53 -3.75 -6.58 -17.69
CA VAL A 53 -3.31 -6.81 -16.29
C VAL A 53 -1.86 -7.30 -16.22
N GLU A 54 -1.39 -7.99 -17.26
CA GLU A 54 -0.07 -8.62 -17.29
C GLU A 54 1.06 -7.57 -17.37
N THR A 55 0.93 -6.58 -18.26
CA THR A 55 1.92 -5.51 -18.39
C THR A 55 1.94 -4.62 -17.14
N VAL A 56 0.77 -4.29 -16.59
CA VAL A 56 0.67 -3.47 -15.36
C VAL A 56 1.33 -4.18 -14.17
N SER A 57 1.27 -5.52 -14.09
CA SER A 57 1.93 -6.30 -13.04
C SER A 57 3.45 -6.15 -13.09
N LEU A 58 4.05 -6.23 -14.28
CA LEU A 58 5.50 -6.05 -14.46
C LEU A 58 5.95 -4.65 -14.01
N PHE A 59 5.19 -3.61 -14.36
CA PHE A 59 5.47 -2.24 -13.91
C PHE A 59 5.33 -2.08 -12.38
N ALA A 60 4.32 -2.72 -11.77
CA ALA A 60 4.13 -2.69 -10.31
C ALA A 60 5.30 -3.36 -9.57
N GLU A 61 5.78 -4.49 -10.07
CA GLU A 61 6.96 -5.18 -9.52
C GLU A 61 8.21 -4.30 -9.60
N LEU A 62 8.46 -3.68 -10.76
CA LEU A 62 9.58 -2.74 -10.92
C LEU A 62 9.50 -1.58 -9.92
N SER A 63 8.30 -1.03 -9.71
CA SER A 63 8.05 0.06 -8.76
C SER A 63 8.42 -0.31 -7.33
N VAL A 64 8.03 -1.51 -6.88
CA VAL A 64 8.32 -2.04 -5.54
C VAL A 64 9.82 -2.28 -5.37
N ILE A 65 10.47 -2.85 -6.40
CA ILE A 65 11.92 -3.06 -6.38
C ILE A 65 12.65 -1.72 -6.25
N PHE A 66 12.27 -0.71 -7.04
CA PHE A 66 12.86 0.64 -6.93
C PHE A 66 12.62 1.27 -5.57
N LEU A 67 11.44 1.10 -4.96
CA LEU A 67 11.14 1.63 -3.64
C LEU A 67 12.03 1.00 -2.56
N ILE A 68 12.13 -0.33 -2.53
CA ILE A 68 12.96 -1.04 -1.55
C ILE A 68 14.44 -0.74 -1.78
N PHE A 69 14.86 -0.61 -3.04
CA PHE A 69 16.22 -0.21 -3.39
C PHE A 69 16.54 1.21 -2.92
N SER A 70 15.65 2.18 -3.15
CA SER A 70 15.82 3.56 -2.69
C SER A 70 15.89 3.64 -1.18
N ILE A 71 15.03 2.90 -0.48
CA ILE A 71 15.09 2.77 0.98
C ILE A 71 16.43 2.18 1.42
N GLY A 72 16.92 1.16 0.69
CA GLY A 72 18.24 0.55 0.89
C GLY A 72 19.39 1.55 0.77
N LEU A 73 19.35 2.44 -0.22
CA LEU A 73 20.35 3.49 -0.44
C LEU A 73 20.32 4.57 0.65
N GLU A 74 19.15 4.86 1.20
CA GLU A 74 18.98 5.86 2.27
C GLU A 74 19.44 5.35 3.65
N PHE A 75 19.56 4.03 3.82
CA PHE A 75 19.98 3.43 5.08
C PHE A 75 21.46 3.65 5.40
N ASN A 76 21.71 4.55 6.36
CA ASN A 76 23.04 4.70 6.95
C ASN A 76 23.31 3.61 8.02
N ILE A 77 24.19 2.67 7.71
CA ILE A 77 24.58 1.54 8.59
C ILE A 77 25.04 2.00 9.99
N LYS A 78 25.68 3.18 10.11
CA LYS A 78 26.12 3.72 11.42
C LYS A 78 24.94 4.18 12.27
N LYS A 79 23.93 4.81 11.66
CA LYS A 79 22.67 5.16 12.36
C LYS A 79 21.92 3.89 12.73
N LEU A 80 21.81 2.92 11.81
CA LEU A 80 21.11 1.66 12.04
C LEU A 80 21.70 0.88 13.23
N ARG A 81 23.02 0.83 13.38
CA ARG A 81 23.64 0.16 14.55
C ARG A 81 23.35 0.87 15.87
N LYS A 82 23.24 2.19 15.88
CA LYS A 82 22.95 2.98 17.08
C LYS A 82 21.50 2.83 17.55
N VAL A 83 20.55 2.77 16.62
CA VAL A 83 19.12 2.57 16.95
C VAL A 83 18.68 1.10 16.91
N GLY A 84 19.49 0.21 16.36
CA GLY A 84 19.13 -1.19 16.09
C GLY A 84 18.79 -1.99 17.35
N GLY A 85 19.52 -1.78 18.46
CA GLY A 85 19.20 -2.46 19.72
C GLY A 85 17.84 -2.08 20.28
N VAL A 86 17.52 -0.77 20.29
CA VAL A 86 16.23 -0.27 20.77
C VAL A 86 15.11 -0.67 19.80
N ALA A 87 15.35 -0.53 18.49
CA ALA A 87 14.38 -0.88 17.44
C ALA A 87 14.03 -2.37 17.41
N LEU A 88 15.01 -3.26 17.67
CA LEU A 88 14.75 -4.69 17.80
C LEU A 88 13.89 -5.00 19.03
N PHE A 89 14.22 -4.41 20.19
CA PHE A 89 13.43 -4.60 21.41
C PHE A 89 12.00 -4.09 21.27
N THR A 90 11.79 -2.87 20.78
CA THR A 90 10.44 -2.33 20.57
C THR A 90 9.70 -3.08 19.48
N GLY A 91 10.37 -3.48 18.39
CA GLY A 91 9.78 -4.31 17.34
C GLY A 91 9.25 -5.63 17.90
N ILE A 92 10.09 -6.40 18.58
CA ILE A 92 9.70 -7.69 19.18
C ILE A 92 8.55 -7.50 20.17
N LEU A 93 8.61 -6.46 21.01
CA LEU A 93 7.56 -6.17 21.99
C LEU A 93 6.23 -5.83 21.31
N VAL A 94 6.21 -4.96 20.29
CA VAL A 94 4.99 -4.58 19.56
C VAL A 94 4.42 -5.77 18.80
N PHE A 95 5.25 -6.56 18.12
CA PHE A 95 4.79 -7.77 17.44
C PHE A 95 4.19 -8.78 18.42
N LYS A 96 4.85 -9.03 19.57
CA LYS A 96 4.33 -9.92 20.61
C LYS A 96 3.05 -9.39 21.22
N LEU A 97 3.00 -8.11 21.56
CA LEU A 97 1.82 -7.47 22.14
C LEU A 97 0.63 -7.48 21.16
N SER A 98 0.86 -7.17 19.88
CA SER A 98 -0.16 -7.23 18.83
C SER A 98 -0.66 -8.65 18.61
N TRP A 99 0.24 -9.65 18.61
CA TRP A 99 -0.13 -11.06 18.55
C TRP A 99 -0.97 -11.49 19.77
N ILE A 100 -0.56 -11.10 20.98
CA ILE A 100 -1.29 -11.42 22.22
C ILE A 100 -2.66 -10.74 22.26
N LEU A 101 -2.75 -9.47 21.85
CA LEU A 101 -3.99 -8.71 21.80
C LEU A 101 -4.93 -9.27 20.74
N CYS A 102 -4.42 -9.64 19.57
CA CYS A 102 -5.23 -10.27 18.53
C CYS A 102 -5.72 -11.66 18.98
N CYS A 103 -4.88 -12.45 19.65
CA CYS A 103 -5.25 -13.74 20.21
C CYS A 103 -6.28 -13.61 21.34
N PHE A 104 -6.05 -12.70 22.29
CA PHE A 104 -6.95 -12.42 23.41
C PHE A 104 -8.28 -11.85 22.92
N ARG A 105 -8.23 -10.92 21.94
CA ARG A 105 -9.42 -10.44 21.25
C ARG A 105 -10.13 -11.62 20.60
N ARG A 106 -9.48 -12.49 19.82
CA ARG A 106 -10.10 -13.68 19.23
C ARG A 106 -10.76 -14.62 20.26
N ILE A 107 -10.23 -14.71 21.48
CA ILE A 107 -10.82 -15.47 22.59
C ILE A 107 -12.05 -14.75 23.18
N TYR A 108 -11.98 -13.43 23.40
CA TYR A 108 -13.10 -12.63 23.90
C TYR A 108 -14.23 -12.48 22.87
N ASN A 109 -13.84 -12.37 21.60
CA ASN A 109 -14.69 -12.32 20.42
C ASN A 109 -15.09 -13.73 19.93
N GLY A 110 -14.95 -14.77 20.76
CA GLY A 110 -15.68 -16.02 20.61
C GLY A 110 -17.17 -15.91 20.99
N CYS A 111 -17.64 -14.75 21.47
CA CYS A 111 -19.01 -14.52 21.93
C CYS A 111 -19.81 -13.46 21.12
N TYR A 112 -19.31 -13.02 19.96
CA TYR A 112 -19.93 -11.98 19.10
C TYR A 112 -19.99 -12.35 17.61
N ARG A 113 -19.86 -13.65 17.26
CA ARG A 113 -20.02 -14.14 15.89
C ARG A 113 -20.80 -15.46 15.86
N PHE A 114 -22.12 -15.34 16.02
CA PHE A 114 -22.99 -15.93 15.00
C PHE A 114 -22.88 -15.08 13.73
#